data_AF-A0A956W4W3-F1
#
_entry.id   AF-A0A956W4W3-F1
#
_cell.length_a   1.000
_cell.length_b   1.000
_cell.length_c   1.000
_cell.angle_alpha   90.00
_cell.angle_beta   90.00
_cell.angle_gamma   90.00
#
_symmetry.space_group_name_H-M   'P 1'
#
loop_
_entity.id
_entity.type
_entity.pdbx_description
1 polymer ?
#
loop_
_entity_poly.entity_id
_entity_poly.type
_entity_poly.pdbx_seq_one_letter_code
_entity_poly.pdbx_strand_id
1 'polypeptide(L)'
;FFVADLFFISIRRVLPSVAHRVAERTHGVVLLKPQFEAGPANVSRGGIVRDEAVRARVLAEFVEWAGQEGWLVKGSMDSPVPGARGNVEFLIWLVTPNGAGDDRTP
;
A
#
# COMPACT_ATOMS: atom_id res chain seq x y z
N PHE A 1 2.77 8.77 14.10
CA PHE A 1 2.11 7.57 13.53
C PHE A 1 0.95 8.04 12.65
N PHE A 2 0.65 7.34 11.56
CA PHE A 2 -0.54 7.64 10.74
C PHE A 2 -1.28 6.37 10.32
N VAL A 3 -2.53 6.55 9.92
CA VAL A 3 -3.36 5.52 9.31
C VAL A 3 -3.98 6.06 8.03
N ALA A 4 -4.07 5.24 7.00
CA ALA A 4 -4.72 5.64 5.74
C ALA A 4 -5.61 4.52 5.20
N ASP A 5 -6.88 4.85 5.01
CA ASP A 5 -7.87 4.05 4.32
C ASP A 5 -8.55 4.92 3.27
N LEU A 6 -8.34 4.59 2.00
CA LEU A 6 -8.77 5.42 0.87
C LEU A 6 -9.60 4.59 -0.12
N PHE A 7 -10.45 5.28 -0.88
CA PHE A 7 -11.30 4.67 -1.91
C PHE A 7 -11.08 5.37 -3.25
N PHE A 8 -11.18 4.62 -4.35
CA PHE A 8 -11.09 5.11 -5.74
C PHE A 8 -9.75 5.75 -6.13
N ILE A 9 -8.72 5.61 -5.30
CA ILE A 9 -7.36 6.08 -5.57
C ILE A 9 -6.36 5.02 -5.12
N SER A 10 -5.28 4.86 -5.89
CA SER A 10 -4.14 4.05 -5.46
C SER A 10 -3.45 4.71 -4.28
N ILE A 11 -3.17 3.94 -3.23
CA ILE A 11 -2.47 4.42 -2.03
C ILE A 11 -1.06 4.94 -2.37
N ARG A 12 -0.44 4.40 -3.43
CA ARG A 12 0.88 4.80 -3.95
C ARG A 12 0.91 6.26 -4.38
N ARG A 13 -0.22 6.82 -4.82
CA ARG A 13 -0.32 8.25 -5.21
C ARG A 13 -0.39 9.20 -4.01
N VAL A 14 -0.83 8.71 -2.86
CA VAL A 14 -1.10 9.56 -1.69
C VAL A 14 0.06 9.51 -0.69
N LEU A 15 0.71 8.35 -0.56
CA LEU A 15 1.80 8.15 0.37
C LEU A 15 2.94 9.19 0.26
N PRO A 16 3.43 9.59 -0.93
CA PRO A 16 4.46 10.64 -1.03
C PRO A 16 4.02 11.95 -0.38
N SER A 17 2.76 12.37 -0.59
CA SER A 17 2.21 13.58 0.03
C SER A 17 2.07 13.47 1.56
N VAL A 18 1.84 12.26 2.07
CA VAL A 18 1.83 11.98 3.52
C VAL A 18 3.24 12.09 4.09
N ALA A 19 4.25 11.48 3.44
CA ALA A 19 5.64 11.54 3.87
C ALA A 19 6.14 12.99 4.03
N HIS A 20 5.77 13.90 3.12
CA HIS A 20 6.12 15.32 3.23
C HIS A 20 5.48 16.07 4.40
N ARG A 21 4.46 15.51 5.06
CA ARG A 21 3.67 16.17 6.12
C ARG A 21 3.91 15.61 7.51
N VAL A 22 4.59 14.47 7.61
CA VAL A 22 4.90 13.82 8.89
C VAL A 22 6.39 13.87 9.15
N ALA A 23 6.79 13.66 10.40
CA ALA A 23 8.20 13.55 10.74
C ALA A 23 8.86 12.34 10.05
N GLU A 24 10.18 12.38 9.89
CA GLU A 24 10.95 11.24 9.41
C GLU A 24 10.78 10.02 10.31
N ARG A 25 10.99 8.83 9.74
CA ARG A 25 10.85 7.54 10.44
C ARG A 25 9.49 7.35 11.13
N THR A 26 8.44 7.99 10.60
CA THR A 26 7.08 7.84 11.11
C THR A 26 6.49 6.51 10.66
N HIS A 27 6.05 5.71 11.61
CA HIS A 27 5.28 4.50 11.35
C HIS A 27 3.87 4.82 10.82
N GLY A 28 3.40 4.00 9.88
CA GLY A 28 2.04 4.04 9.37
C GLY A 28 1.46 2.66 9.13
N VAL A 29 0.14 2.56 9.24
CA VAL A 29 -0.63 1.39 8.80
C VAL A 29 -1.59 1.83 7.70
N VAL A 30 -1.53 1.19 6.54
CA VAL A 30 -2.39 1.54 5.40
C VAL A 30 -3.14 0.33 4.88
N LEU A 31 -4.29 0.58 4.28
CA LEU A 31 -5.09 -0.43 3.61
C LEU A 31 -4.78 -0.42 2.11
N LEU A 32 -4.10 -1.46 1.63
CA LEU A 32 -3.86 -1.69 0.20
C LEU A 32 -5.03 -2.49 -0.38
N LYS A 33 -5.74 -1.89 -1.34
CA LYS A 33 -6.99 -2.40 -1.89
C LYS A 33 -6.80 -2.84 -3.34
N PRO A 34 -6.68 -4.16 -3.64
CA PRO A 34 -6.38 -4.62 -5.00
C PRO A 34 -7.26 -4.04 -6.11
N GLN A 35 -8.54 -3.81 -5.83
CA GLN A 35 -9.50 -3.22 -6.77
C GLN A 35 -9.19 -1.77 -7.20
N PHE A 36 -8.32 -1.06 -6.49
CA PHE A 36 -7.87 0.29 -6.85
C PHE A 36 -6.41 0.32 -7.35
N GLU A 37 -5.72 -0.82 -7.33
CA GLU A 37 -4.30 -0.95 -7.67
C GLU A 37 -4.08 -1.79 -8.94
N ALA A 38 -4.90 -2.83 -9.15
CA ALA A 38 -4.67 -3.84 -10.19
C ALA A 38 -4.88 -3.35 -11.64
N GLY A 39 -5.49 -2.18 -11.83
CA GLY A 39 -5.88 -1.62 -13.12
C GLY A 39 -7.18 -2.22 -13.69
N PRO A 40 -7.86 -1.54 -14.63
CA PRO A 40 -9.22 -1.89 -15.05
C PRO A 40 -9.39 -3.29 -15.64
N ALA A 41 -8.38 -3.81 -16.35
CA ALA A 41 -8.43 -5.13 -16.98
C ALA A 41 -8.48 -6.30 -15.96
N ASN A 42 -8.02 -6.07 -14.74
CA ASN A 42 -7.95 -7.08 -13.68
C ASN A 42 -9.10 -6.98 -12.67
N VAL A 43 -10.08 -6.10 -12.96
CA VAL A 43 -11.22 -5.84 -12.08
C VAL A 43 -12.49 -6.28 -12.80
N SER A 44 -13.15 -7.28 -12.23
CA SER A 44 -14.37 -7.84 -12.81
C SER A 44 -15.56 -6.88 -12.71
N ARG A 45 -16.64 -7.16 -13.45
CA ARG A 45 -17.90 -6.39 -13.39
C ARG A 45 -18.38 -6.33 -11.94
N GLY A 46 -18.60 -5.12 -11.45
CA GLY A 46 -18.90 -4.87 -10.05
C GLY A 46 -17.68 -4.58 -9.19
N GLY A 47 -16.49 -4.35 -9.74
CA GLY A 47 -15.37 -3.81 -8.97
C GLY A 47 -14.79 -4.79 -7.95
N ILE A 48 -14.69 -6.07 -8.32
CA ILE A 48 -14.17 -7.16 -7.46
C ILE A 48 -12.93 -7.78 -8.11
N VAL A 49 -11.88 -7.96 -7.32
CA VAL A 49 -10.70 -8.76 -7.67
C VAL A 49 -10.87 -10.14 -7.04
N ARG A 50 -11.05 -11.17 -7.88
CA ARG A 50 -11.21 -12.58 -7.45
C ARG A 50 -9.95 -13.42 -7.62
N ASP A 51 -9.08 -13.00 -8.53
CA ASP A 51 -7.88 -13.74 -8.86
C ASP A 51 -6.82 -13.49 -7.79
N GLU A 52 -6.43 -14.57 -7.10
CA GLU A 52 -5.40 -14.55 -6.07
C GLU A 52 -4.03 -14.14 -6.64
N ALA A 53 -3.73 -14.50 -7.90
CA ALA A 53 -2.50 -14.08 -8.56
C ALA A 53 -2.46 -12.57 -8.76
N VAL A 54 -3.61 -11.94 -9.04
CA VAL A 54 -3.72 -10.48 -9.12
C VAL A 54 -3.48 -9.84 -7.74
N ARG A 55 -4.03 -10.41 -6.67
CA ARG A 55 -3.80 -9.90 -5.30
C ARG A 55 -2.33 -9.99 -4.91
N ALA A 56 -1.71 -11.14 -5.13
CA ALA A 56 -0.29 -11.36 -4.85
C ALA A 56 0.60 -10.41 -5.65
N ARG A 57 0.31 -10.21 -6.95
CA ARG A 57 1.02 -9.25 -7.79
C ARG A 57 0.88 -7.82 -7.27
N VAL A 58 -0.32 -7.38 -6.90
CA VAL A 58 -0.54 -6.03 -6.35
C VAL A 58 0.29 -5.80 -5.09
N LEU A 59 0.36 -6.79 -4.20
CA LEU A 59 1.17 -6.71 -2.99
C LEU A 59 2.66 -6.64 -3.33
N ALA A 60 3.15 -7.51 -4.22
CA ALA A 60 4.54 -7.53 -4.64
C ALA A 60 4.98 -6.20 -5.28
N GLU A 61 4.19 -5.68 -6.22
CA GLU A 61 4.43 -4.38 -6.86
C GLU A 61 4.39 -3.23 -5.85
N PHE A 62 3.51 -3.30 -4.83
CA PHE A 62 3.47 -2.29 -3.77
C PHE A 62 4.76 -2.32 -2.93
N VAL A 63 5.23 -3.50 -2.54
CA VAL A 63 6.46 -3.65 -1.75
C VAL A 63 7.68 -3.18 -2.54
N GLU A 64 7.77 -3.53 -3.83
CA GLU A 64 8.82 -3.07 -4.72
C GLU A 64 8.81 -1.53 -4.84
N TRP A 65 7.64 -0.96 -5.15
CA TRP A 65 7.47 0.49 -5.24
C TRP A 65 7.83 1.18 -3.92
N ALA A 66 7.39 0.64 -2.78
CA ALA A 66 7.69 1.20 -1.47
C ALA A 66 9.21 1.25 -1.24
N GLY A 67 9.93 0.18 -1.57
CA GLY A 67 11.39 0.13 -1.47
C GLY A 67 12.08 1.14 -2.41
N GLN A 68 11.61 1.29 -3.65
CA GLN A 68 12.14 2.27 -4.61
C GLN A 68 11.96 3.72 -4.11
N GLU A 69 10.84 4.01 -3.44
CA GLU A 69 10.52 5.31 -2.85
C GLU A 69 11.13 5.50 -1.44
N GLY A 70 11.94 4.56 -0.95
CA GLY A 70 12.64 4.64 0.33
C GLY A 70 11.80 4.31 1.57
N TRP A 71 10.58 3.79 1.40
CA TRP A 71 9.75 3.33 2.51
C TRP A 71 10.22 1.97 3.01
N LEU A 72 10.15 1.77 4.32
CA LEU A 72 10.44 0.46 4.91
C LEU A 72 9.13 -0.27 5.21
N VAL A 73 8.81 -1.30 4.43
CA VAL A 73 7.70 -2.22 4.74
C VAL A 73 8.14 -3.16 5.86
N LYS A 74 7.44 -3.11 6.99
CA LYS A 74 7.74 -3.89 8.19
C LYS A 74 6.92 -5.17 8.30
N GLY A 75 5.77 -5.22 7.63
CA GLY A 75 4.94 -6.41 7.55
C GLY A 75 3.64 -6.14 6.81
N SER A 76 2.98 -7.22 6.40
CA SER A 76 1.64 -7.18 5.80
C SER A 76 0.81 -8.36 6.31
N MET A 77 -0.51 -8.19 6.28
CA MET A 77 -1.47 -9.26 6.51
C MET A 77 -2.74 -8.99 5.72
N ASP A 78 -3.56 -10.02 5.50
CA ASP A 78 -4.93 -9.82 5.04
C ASP A 78 -5.71 -9.01 6.10
N SER A 79 -6.54 -8.08 5.63
CA SER A 79 -7.47 -7.37 6.48
C SER A 79 -8.44 -8.37 7.10
N PRO A 80 -8.68 -8.31 8.43
CA PRO A 80 -9.64 -9.20 9.09
C PRO A 80 -11.09 -8.91 8.68
N VAL A 81 -11.32 -7.75 8.05
CA VAL A 81 -12.63 -7.32 7.56
C VAL A 81 -12.59 -7.28 6.04
N PRO A 82 -13.49 -8.00 5.34
CA PRO A 82 -13.62 -7.90 3.90
C PRO A 82 -14.00 -6.49 3.46
N GLY A 83 -13.38 -6.02 2.38
CA GLY A 83 -13.69 -4.76 1.74
C GLY A 83 -15.03 -4.81 0.99
N ALA A 84 -15.34 -3.71 0.30
CA ALA A 84 -16.58 -3.57 -0.44
C ALA A 84 -16.80 -4.75 -1.41
N ARG A 85 -17.98 -5.37 -1.33
CA ARG A 85 -18.39 -6.52 -2.16
C ARG A 85 -17.48 -7.74 -2.03
N GLY A 86 -16.84 -7.90 -0.88
CA GLY A 86 -16.03 -9.07 -0.54
C GLY A 86 -14.60 -9.04 -1.09
N ASN A 87 -14.09 -7.86 -1.50
CA ASN A 87 -12.68 -7.74 -1.85
C ASN A 87 -11.81 -8.06 -0.63
N VAL A 88 -10.79 -8.89 -0.82
CA VAL A 88 -9.79 -9.16 0.22
C VAL A 88 -8.67 -8.12 0.08
N GLU A 89 -8.53 -7.31 1.12
CA GLU A 89 -7.62 -6.15 1.19
C GLU A 89 -6.45 -6.46 2.13
N PHE A 90 -5.35 -5.71 2.05
CA PHE A 90 -4.17 -5.93 2.89
C PHE A 90 -3.95 -4.78 3.86
N LEU A 91 -3.69 -5.09 5.13
CA LEU A 91 -3.08 -4.16 6.07
C LEU A 91 -1.56 -4.19 5.87
N ILE A 92 -0.97 -3.03 5.61
CA ILE A 92 0.47 -2.89 5.45
C ILE A 92 1.03 -1.99 6.54
N TRP A 93 2.02 -2.49 7.28
CA TRP A 93 2.81 -1.69 8.21
C TRP A 93 4.07 -1.19 7.50
N LEU A 94 4.26 0.13 7.49
CA LEU A 94 5.39 0.79 6.84
C LEU A 94 5.96 1.94 7.68
N VAL A 95 7.16 2.38 7.32
CA VAL A 95 7.84 3.53 7.92
C VAL A 95 8.23 4.50 6.80
N THR A 96 8.00 5.80 7.03
CA THR A 96 8.37 6.84 6.06
C THR A 96 9.86 6.83 5.74
N PRO A 97 10.24 7.26 4.53
CA PRO A 97 11.65 7.40 4.16
C PRO A 97 12.38 8.33 5.13
N ASN A 98 13.68 8.09 5.29
CA ASN A 98 14.55 9.10 5.90
C ASN A 98 14.62 10.30 4.95
N GLY A 99 14.64 11.51 5.48
CA GLY A 99 14.96 12.69 4.67
C GLY A 99 16.29 12.44 3.95
N ALA A 100 16.40 12.91 2.70
CA ALA A 100 17.59 12.74 1.89
C ALA A 100 18.83 13.23 2.67
N GLY A 101 19.59 12.31 3.26
CA GLY A 101 20.67 12.65 4.17
C GLY A 101 21.26 11.53 5.03
N ASP A 102 20.62 10.36 5.14
CA ASP A 102 21.15 9.26 5.97
C ASP A 102 21.35 7.98 5.17
N ASP A 103 22.49 8.00 4.50
CA ASP A 103 23.44 6.95 4.21
C ASP A 103 23.05 5.68 3.43
N ARG A 104 23.93 5.43 2.46
CA ARG A 104 24.10 4.16 1.78
C ARG A 104 24.62 3.18 2.84
N THR A 105 23.92 2.08 3.01
CA THR A 105 24.44 0.72 3.30
C THR A 105 25.60 0.58 4.30
N PRO A 106 25.46 -0.26 5.34
CA PRO A 106 26.52 -1.21 5.69
C PRO A 106 26.39 -2.49 4.84
#